data_AF-A0A956BC02-F1
#
_entry.id   AF-A0A956BC02-F1
#
_cell.length_a   1.000
_cell.length_b   1.000
_cell.length_c   1.000
_cell.angle_alpha   90.00
_cell.angle_beta   90.00
_cell.angle_gamma   90.00
#
_symmetry.space_group_name_H-M   'P 1'
#
loop_
_entity.id
_entity.type
_entity.pdbx_description
1 polymer ?
#
loop_
_entity_poly.entity_id
_entity_poly.type
_entity_poly.pdbx_seq_one_letter_code
_entity_poly.pdbx_strand_id
1 'polypeptide(L)'
;MATLGRNAPCHCGSGKKYKHCHLDADRAASGAPGVQRPEADPRPIGAAPYVVLGVGVVVAIGVGLWKGLAAGLVVAAAWGLGLVAWMSFRDPPPPNDNPGNPAALDFGRKD
;
A
#
# COMPACT_ATOMS: atom_id res chain seq x y z
N MET A 1 -20.71 -26.90 1.78
CA MET A 1 -20.94 -26.45 3.18
C MET A 1 -21.02 -24.94 3.17
N ALA A 2 -22.14 -24.35 3.57
CA ALA A 2 -22.31 -22.91 3.58
C ALA A 2 -21.53 -22.32 4.76
N THR A 3 -20.37 -21.71 4.48
CA THR A 3 -19.65 -20.89 5.46
C THR A 3 -20.55 -19.72 5.85
N LEU A 4 -20.97 -19.66 7.12
CA LEU A 4 -21.78 -18.57 7.66
C LEU A 4 -21.08 -17.23 7.37
N GLY A 5 -21.70 -16.39 6.55
CA GLY A 5 -21.15 -15.09 6.19
C GLY A 5 -21.01 -14.19 7.42
N ARG A 6 -19.92 -13.42 7.51
CA ARG A 6 -19.61 -12.53 8.65
C ARG A 6 -20.77 -11.62 9.08
N ASN A 7 -21.58 -11.17 8.13
CA ASN A 7 -22.70 -10.25 8.36
C ASN A 7 -24.08 -10.95 8.45
N ALA A 8 -24.13 -12.28 8.34
CA ALA A 8 -25.35 -13.08 8.47
C ALA A 8 -25.89 -13.05 9.91
N PRO A 9 -27.17 -13.34 10.15
CA PRO A 9 -27.69 -13.55 11.50
C PRO A 9 -26.91 -14.67 12.19
N CYS A 10 -26.59 -14.46 13.47
CA CYS A 10 -25.84 -15.44 14.25
C CYS A 10 -26.67 -16.71 14.48
N HIS A 11 -26.02 -17.87 14.36
CA HIS A 11 -26.66 -19.18 14.51
C HIS A 11 -27.21 -19.47 15.92
N CYS A 12 -26.83 -18.66 16.92
CA CYS A 12 -27.36 -18.74 18.29
C CYS A 12 -28.77 -18.16 18.44
N GLY A 13 -29.37 -17.59 17.38
CA GLY A 13 -30.73 -17.03 17.42
C GLY A 13 -30.85 -15.67 18.11
N SER A 14 -29.75 -15.02 18.49
CA SER A 14 -29.76 -13.72 19.19
C SER A 14 -30.28 -12.53 18.36
N GLY A 15 -30.54 -12.71 17.07
CA GLY A 15 -30.85 -11.63 16.13
C GLY A 15 -29.67 -10.71 15.78
N LYS A 16 -28.51 -10.86 16.45
CA LYS A 16 -27.30 -10.09 16.16
C LYS A 16 -26.58 -10.64 14.93
N LYS A 17 -25.82 -9.79 14.24
CA LYS A 17 -24.90 -10.20 13.17
C LYS A 17 -23.81 -11.11 13.74
N TYR A 18 -23.44 -12.15 13.00
CA TYR A 18 -22.45 -13.15 13.42
C TYR A 18 -21.13 -12.52 13.92
N LYS A 19 -20.64 -11.48 13.22
CA LYS A 19 -19.46 -10.68 13.63
C LYS A 19 -19.52 -9.93 14.95
N HIS A 20 -20.71 -9.76 15.52
CA HIS A 20 -20.94 -9.09 16.80
C HIS A 20 -21.43 -10.06 17.87
N CYS A 21 -21.28 -11.36 17.62
CA CYS A 21 -21.75 -12.41 18.51
C CYS A 21 -20.70 -13.51 18.59
N HIS A 22 -20.84 -14.62 17.87
CA HIS A 22 -19.98 -15.79 18.06
C HIS A 22 -18.72 -15.83 17.16
N LEU A 23 -18.54 -14.88 16.23
CA LEU A 23 -17.39 -14.91 15.31
C LEU A 23 -16.03 -15.04 16.01
N ASP A 24 -15.80 -14.28 17.09
CA ASP A 24 -14.50 -14.28 17.75
C ASP A 24 -14.30 -15.55 18.62
N ALA A 25 -15.38 -16.05 19.22
CA ALA A 25 -15.38 -17.31 19.96
C ALA A 25 -15.12 -18.51 19.03
N ASP A 26 -15.77 -18.54 17.87
CA ASP A 26 -15.59 -19.59 16.87
C ASP A 26 -14.18 -19.53 16.27
N ARG A 27 -13.63 -18.33 16.04
CA ARG A 27 -12.23 -18.17 15.59
C ARG A 27 -11.23 -18.69 16.61
N ALA A 28 -11.45 -18.40 17.90
CA ALA A 28 -10.62 -18.91 18.97
C ALA A 28 -10.71 -20.45 19.08
N ALA A 29 -11.91 -21.01 18.95
CA ALA A 29 -12.14 -22.46 18.98
C ALA A 29 -11.58 -23.18 17.74
N SER A 30 -11.56 -22.51 16.58
CA SER A 30 -11.05 -23.08 15.33
C SER A 30 -9.53 -23.19 15.28
N GLY A 31 -8.82 -22.66 16.29
CA GLY A 31 -7.36 -22.63 16.31
C GLY A 31 -6.75 -21.89 15.11
N ALA A 32 -7.53 -21.05 14.43
CA ALA A 32 -7.06 -20.31 13.28
C ALA A 32 -6.00 -19.34 13.79
N PRO A 33 -4.72 -19.50 13.41
CA PRO A 33 -3.67 -18.62 13.87
C PRO A 33 -4.05 -17.20 13.45
N GLY A 34 -4.13 -16.30 14.42
CA GLY A 34 -4.22 -14.88 14.14
C GLY A 34 -3.01 -14.53 13.28
N VAL A 35 -3.23 -14.32 11.99
CA VAL A 35 -2.19 -13.82 11.09
C VAL A 35 -1.81 -12.46 11.65
N GLN A 36 -0.72 -12.43 12.41
CA GLN A 36 -0.13 -11.20 12.87
C GLN A 36 0.33 -10.49 11.61
N ARG A 37 -0.34 -9.37 11.31
CA ARG A 37 0.04 -8.45 10.25
C ARG A 37 1.53 -8.17 10.45
N PRO A 38 2.41 -8.38 9.45
CA PRO A 38 3.70 -7.73 9.47
C PRO A 38 3.41 -6.23 9.59
N GLU A 39 3.78 -5.63 10.73
CA GLU A 39 3.86 -4.18 10.90
C GLU A 39 4.38 -3.61 9.59
N ALA A 40 3.66 -2.66 9.00
CA ALA A 40 3.95 -2.15 7.66
C ALA A 40 5.45 -1.90 7.57
N ASP A 41 6.17 -2.76 6.85
CA ASP A 41 7.62 -2.72 6.78
C ASP A 41 7.95 -1.31 6.27
N PRO A 42 8.51 -0.42 7.12
CA PRO A 42 8.93 0.89 6.69
C PRO A 42 10.22 0.63 5.92
N ARG A 43 10.08 0.03 4.73
CA ARG A 43 11.18 -0.18 3.82
C ARG A 43 11.77 1.21 3.63
N PRO A 44 13.00 1.44 4.12
CA PRO A 44 13.59 2.76 4.00
C PRO A 44 13.59 3.09 2.52
N ILE A 45 13.12 4.29 2.18
CA ILE A 45 13.14 4.77 0.80
C ILE A 45 14.58 4.58 0.33
N GLY A 46 14.81 3.64 -0.59
CA GLY A 46 16.17 3.20 -0.92
C GLY A 46 17.01 4.36 -1.45
N ALA A 47 18.30 4.15 -1.70
CA ALA A 47 19.15 5.22 -2.24
C ALA A 47 18.68 5.77 -3.61
N ALA A 48 17.87 5.00 -4.35
CA ALA A 48 17.43 5.31 -5.71
C ALA A 48 16.80 6.71 -5.90
N PRO A 49 15.75 7.13 -5.16
CA PRO A 49 15.21 8.49 -5.24
C PRO A 49 16.24 9.59 -5.02
N TYR A 50 17.17 9.41 -4.08
CA TYR A 50 18.20 10.42 -3.80
C TYR A 50 19.22 10.53 -4.92
N VAL A 51 19.60 9.40 -5.53
CA VAL A 51 20.48 9.38 -6.71
C VAL A 51 19.79 10.05 -7.90
N VAL A 52 18.51 9.72 -8.17
CA VAL A 52 17.75 10.33 -9.27
C VAL A 52 17.57 11.83 -9.07
N LEU A 53 17.29 12.27 -7.84
CA LEU A 53 17.23 13.69 -7.49
C LEU A 53 18.59 14.39 -7.70
N GLY A 54 19.68 13.79 -7.23
CA GLY A 54 21.02 14.34 -7.36
C GLY A 54 21.44 14.53 -8.82
N VAL A 55 21.19 13.53 -9.66
CA VAL A 55 21.42 13.64 -11.12
C VAL A 55 20.56 14.76 -11.71
N GLY A 56 19.32 14.91 -11.25
CA GLY A 56 18.43 15.96 -11.72
C GLY A 56 18.88 17.37 -11.41
N VAL A 57 19.39 17.57 -10.19
CA VAL A 57 19.98 18.85 -9.77
C VAL A 57 21.22 19.17 -10.62
N VAL A 58 22.12 18.21 -10.84
CA VAL A 58 23.33 18.42 -11.65
C VAL A 58 22.99 18.83 -13.09
N VAL A 59 22.02 18.17 -13.72
CA VAL A 59 21.61 18.52 -15.08
C VAL A 59 20.91 19.87 -15.14
N ALA A 60 20.03 20.18 -14.18
CA ALA A 60 19.38 21.49 -14.12
C ALA A 60 20.41 22.63 -13.96
N ILE A 61 21.43 22.45 -13.13
CA ILE A 61 22.53 23.41 -12.97
C ILE A 61 23.31 23.53 -14.28
N GLY A 62 23.70 22.42 -14.92
CA GLY A 62 24.43 22.44 -16.18
C GLY A 62 23.66 23.18 -17.30
N VAL A 63 22.36 22.92 -17.42
CA VAL A 63 21.48 23.62 -18.37
C VAL A 63 21.33 25.09 -17.99
N GLY A 64 21.19 25.41 -16.70
CA GLY A 64 21.11 26.77 -16.20
C GLY A 64 22.36 27.60 -16.51
N LEU A 65 23.54 27.00 -16.38
CA LEU A 65 24.81 27.63 -16.72
C LEU A 65 24.97 27.82 -18.24
N TRP A 66 24.44 26.91 -19.07
CA TRP A 66 24.66 26.95 -20.52
C TRP A 66 23.59 27.71 -21.32
N LYS A 67 22.32 27.64 -20.89
CA LYS A 67 21.16 28.23 -21.56
C LYS A 67 20.44 29.30 -20.73
N GLY A 68 20.96 29.59 -19.53
CA GLY A 68 20.40 30.59 -18.62
C GLY A 68 19.45 30.01 -17.58
N LEU A 69 19.24 30.79 -16.51
CA LEU A 69 18.49 30.37 -15.31
C LEU A 69 17.09 29.84 -15.63
N ALA A 70 16.36 30.49 -16.53
CA ALA A 70 15.02 30.07 -16.91
C ALA A 70 14.97 28.63 -17.46
N ALA A 71 15.95 28.26 -18.30
CA ALA A 71 16.05 26.90 -18.83
C ALA A 71 16.39 25.88 -17.73
N GLY A 72 17.28 26.24 -16.80
CA GLY A 72 17.60 25.40 -15.64
C GLY A 72 16.40 25.14 -14.74
N LEU A 73 15.59 26.17 -14.46
CA LEU A 73 14.38 26.06 -13.65
C LEU A 73 13.31 25.18 -14.30
N VAL A 74 13.13 25.28 -15.63
CA VAL A 74 12.21 24.40 -16.38
C VAL A 74 12.64 22.94 -16.25
N VAL A 75 13.93 22.65 -16.40
CA VAL A 75 14.47 21.29 -16.25
C VAL A 75 14.28 20.78 -14.82
N ALA A 76 14.57 21.60 -13.81
CA ALA A 76 14.38 21.23 -12.41
C ALA A 76 12.90 20.90 -12.09
N ALA A 77 11.97 21.72 -12.57
CA ALA A 77 10.54 21.50 -12.36
C ALA A 77 10.05 20.21 -13.05
N ALA A 78 10.44 20.00 -14.31
CA ALA A 78 10.07 18.79 -15.06
C ALA A 78 10.62 17.52 -14.40
N TRP A 79 11.87 17.54 -13.93
CA TRP A 79 12.48 16.41 -13.25
C TRP A 79 11.83 16.14 -11.90
N GLY A 80 11.57 17.18 -11.11
CA GLY A 80 10.90 17.05 -9.82
C GLY A 80 9.52 16.41 -9.95
N LEU A 81 8.71 16.88 -10.91
CA LEU A 81 7.39 16.30 -11.18
C LEU A 81 7.48 14.84 -11.65
N GLY A 82 8.44 14.52 -12.53
CA GLY A 82 8.68 13.15 -12.97
C GLY A 82 9.10 12.21 -11.83
N LEU A 83 9.96 12.69 -10.92
CA LEU A 83 10.39 11.93 -9.74
C LEU A 83 9.21 11.66 -8.79
N VAL A 84 8.39 12.67 -8.52
CA VAL A 84 7.18 12.53 -7.68
C VAL A 84 6.22 11.52 -8.30
N ALA A 85 5.92 11.65 -9.60
CA ALA A 85 5.06 10.70 -10.29
C ALA A 85 5.61 9.27 -10.19
N TRP A 86 6.90 9.08 -10.47
CA TRP A 86 7.53 7.76 -10.37
C TRP A 86 7.46 7.18 -8.95
N MET A 87 7.70 7.99 -7.90
CA MET A 87 7.55 7.53 -6.51
C MET A 87 6.11 7.09 -6.20
N SER A 88 5.10 7.80 -6.72
CA SER A 88 3.69 7.45 -6.51
C SER A 88 3.30 6.11 -7.15
N PHE A 89 3.97 5.69 -8.22
CA PHE A 89 3.65 4.47 -8.95
C PHE A 89 4.60 3.29 -8.68
N ARG A 90 5.71 3.51 -7.97
CA ARG A 90 6.75 2.47 -7.81
C ARG A 90 6.35 1.38 -6.82
N ASP A 91 5.68 1.76 -5.73
CA ASP A 91 5.36 0.85 -4.64
C ASP A 91 3.84 0.75 -4.51
N PRO A 92 3.21 -0.35 -4.99
CA PRO A 92 1.82 -0.59 -4.67
C PRO A 92 1.67 -0.76 -3.15
N PRO A 93 0.53 -0.37 -2.57
CA PRO A 93 0.26 -0.65 -1.17
C PRO A 93 0.41 -2.15 -0.91
N PRO A 94 0.96 -2.55 0.25
CA PRO A 94 1.15 -3.96 0.55
C PRO A 94 -0.19 -4.71 0.39
N PRO A 95 -0.18 -5.94 -0.17
CA PRO A 95 -1.37 -6.76 -0.29
C PRO A 95 -2.05 -6.85 1.07
N ASN A 96 -3.34 -6.50 1.12
CA ASN A 96 -4.11 -6.73 2.32
C ASN A 96 -4.59 -8.19 2.25
N ASP A 97 -4.17 -8.97 3.23
CA ASP A 97 -4.43 -10.39 3.37
C ASP A 97 -5.64 -10.66 4.30
N ASN A 98 -6.43 -9.63 4.62
CA ASN A 98 -7.57 -9.76 5.51
C ASN A 98 -8.84 -10.12 4.73
N PRO A 99 -9.31 -11.38 4.77
CA PRO A 99 -10.48 -11.82 4.02
C PRO A 99 -11.79 -11.17 4.49
N GLY A 100 -11.77 -10.38 5.56
CA GLY A 100 -12.92 -9.65 6.09
C GLY A 100 -12.99 -8.16 5.70
N ASN A 101 -12.03 -7.64 4.93
CA ASN A 101 -12.02 -6.23 4.50
C ASN A 101 -12.70 -6.09 3.13
N PRO A 102 -13.85 -5.39 3.00
CA PRO A 102 -14.51 -5.19 1.72
C PRO A 102 -13.71 -4.32 0.73
N ALA A 103 -12.66 -3.62 1.21
CA ALA A 103 -11.73 -2.87 0.37
C ALA A 103 -10.44 -3.67 0.02
N ALA A 104 -10.41 -4.97 0.30
CA ALA A 104 -9.33 -5.84 -0.14
C ALA A 104 -9.45 -6.15 -1.63
N LEU A 105 -8.47 -5.65 -2.39
CA LEU A 105 -8.18 -6.16 -3.71
C LEU A 105 -7.44 -7.49 -3.53
N ASP A 106 -8.11 -8.60 -3.85
CA ASP A 106 -7.50 -9.93 -3.87
C ASP A 106 -6.59 -10.01 -5.10
N PHE A 107 -5.28 -9.98 -4.87
CA PHE A 107 -4.30 -9.96 -5.96
C PHE A 107 -4.07 -11.32 -6.60
N GLY A 108 -4.81 -12.37 -6.20
CA GLY A 108 -4.62 -13.72 -6.70
C GLY A 108 -3.28 -14.28 -6.21
N ARG A 109 -3.35 -15.30 -5.36
CA ARG A 109 -2.15 -16.03 -4.93
C ARG A 109 -1.48 -16.60 -6.19
N LYS A 110 -0.21 -16.26 -6.44
CA LYS A 110 0.60 -16.94 -7.45
C LYS A 110 1.11 -18.22 -6.82
N ASP A 111 0.39 -19.31 -7.04
CA ASP A 111 0.88 -20.68 -6.94
C ASP A 111 2.06 -20.93 -7.90
#